data_AF-A0A0C9U6D3-F1
#
_entry.id   AF-A0A0C9U6D3-F1
#
_cell.length_a   1.000
_cell.length_b   1.000
_cell.length_c   1.000
_cell.angle_alpha   90.00
_cell.angle_beta   90.00
_cell.angle_gamma   90.00
#
_symmetry.space_group_name_H-M   'P 1'
#
loop_
_entity.id
_entity.type
_entity.pdbx_description
1 polymer ?
#
loop_
_entity_poly.entity_id
_entity_poly.type
_entity_poly.pdbx_seq_one_letter_code
_entity_poly.pdbx_strand_id
1 'polypeptide(L)'
;DQAIQLHQDALVLRPPGHPGRATSLSNLATHLRTRFDQSGDGDDLDQAIQLGQDALVLTPPGHPDHTTSLSNLATHLSTRFNQSGDRNDLDQAIQLGQDALVLTPPGHPGRATSLSNLATCLSTRFDQSGD
;
A
#
# COMPACT_ATOMS: atom_id res chain seq x y z
N ASP A 1 -6.84 -18.13 1.05
CA ASP A 1 -5.97 -18.92 0.15
C ASP A 1 -6.41 -18.97 -1.31
N GLN A 2 -7.63 -19.44 -1.65
CA GLN A 2 -8.04 -19.53 -3.08
C GLN A 2 -7.99 -18.18 -3.84
N ALA A 3 -8.35 -17.06 -3.19
CA ALA A 3 -8.25 -15.74 -3.79
C ALA A 3 -6.80 -15.34 -4.14
N ILE A 4 -5.85 -15.66 -3.26
CA ILE A 4 -4.42 -15.40 -3.46
C ILE A 4 -3.92 -16.21 -4.66
N GLN A 5 -4.27 -17.49 -4.75
CA GLN A 5 -3.89 -18.34 -5.88
C GLN A 5 -4.43 -17.79 -7.21
N LEU A 6 -5.71 -17.41 -7.27
CA LEU A 6 -6.31 -16.84 -8.49
C LEU A 6 -5.62 -15.54 -8.92
N HIS A 7 -5.19 -14.71 -7.97
CA HIS A 7 -4.44 -13.50 -8.27
C HIS A 7 -3.00 -13.79 -8.74
N GLN A 8 -2.35 -14.82 -8.19
CA GLN A 8 -1.05 -15.29 -8.68
C GLN A 8 -1.16 -15.83 -10.11
N ASP A 9 -2.17 -16.65 -10.41
CA ASP A 9 -2.42 -17.16 -11.76
C ASP A 9 -2.70 -16.01 -12.74
N ALA A 10 -3.49 -15.01 -12.31
CA ALA A 10 -3.73 -13.81 -13.11
C ALA A 10 -2.45 -13.01 -13.39
N LEU A 11 -1.46 -13.01 -12.48
CA LEU A 11 -0.16 -12.37 -12.72
C LEU A 11 0.70 -13.13 -13.72
N VAL A 12 0.62 -14.46 -13.75
CA VAL A 12 1.28 -15.29 -14.77
C VAL A 12 0.73 -14.95 -16.16
N LEU A 13 -0.57 -14.72 -16.26
CA LEU A 13 -1.24 -14.34 -17.52
C LEU A 13 -1.04 -12.86 -17.92
N ARG A 14 -0.49 -12.04 -17.03
CA ARG A 14 -0.26 -10.60 -17.26
C ARG A 14 1.23 -10.28 -17.16
N PRO A 15 2.03 -10.62 -18.20
CA PRO A 15 3.48 -10.41 -18.19
C PRO A 15 3.87 -8.93 -18.04
N PRO A 16 5.15 -8.62 -17.75
CA PRO A 16 5.64 -7.24 -17.74
C PRO A 16 5.21 -6.46 -19.00
N GLY A 17 4.68 -5.25 -18.79
CA GLY A 17 4.10 -4.42 -19.86
C GLY A 17 2.60 -4.61 -20.11
N HIS A 18 1.96 -5.65 -19.54
CA HIS A 18 0.52 -5.82 -19.65
C HIS A 18 -0.23 -4.72 -18.85
N PRO A 19 -1.25 -4.04 -19.42
CA PRO A 19 -1.91 -2.89 -18.79
C PRO A 19 -2.55 -3.21 -17.44
N GLY A 20 -3.16 -4.39 -17.31
CA GLY A 20 -3.76 -4.85 -16.04
C GLY A 20 -2.78 -5.43 -15.01
N ARG A 21 -1.46 -5.41 -15.24
CA ARG A 21 -0.49 -6.03 -14.33
C ARG A 21 -0.42 -5.29 -13.00
N ALA A 22 -0.37 -3.96 -13.02
CA ALA A 22 -0.33 -3.13 -11.81
C ALA A 22 -1.52 -3.39 -10.89
N THR A 23 -2.73 -3.48 -11.46
CA THR A 23 -3.95 -3.79 -10.72
C THR A 23 -3.90 -5.19 -10.10
N SER A 24 -3.40 -6.19 -10.82
CA SER A 24 -3.23 -7.55 -10.27
C SER A 24 -2.25 -7.58 -9.09
N LEU A 25 -1.13 -6.88 -9.20
CA LEU A 25 -0.13 -6.77 -8.13
C LEU A 25 -0.76 -6.11 -6.89
N SER A 26 -1.45 -4.99 -7.08
CA SER A 26 -2.12 -4.26 -6.01
C SER A 26 -3.18 -5.12 -5.30
N ASN A 27 -3.99 -5.86 -6.06
CA ASN A 27 -5.01 -6.74 -5.47
C ASN A 27 -4.41 -7.90 -4.70
N LEU A 28 -3.37 -8.56 -5.26
CA LEU A 28 -2.67 -9.62 -4.55
C LEU A 28 -2.05 -9.11 -3.25
N ALA A 29 -1.42 -7.93 -3.29
CA ALA A 29 -0.85 -7.28 -2.13
C ALA A 29 -1.91 -7.04 -1.03
N THR A 30 -3.07 -6.48 -1.39
CA THR A 30 -4.18 -6.26 -0.45
C THR A 30 -4.69 -7.55 0.18
N HIS A 31 -4.79 -8.64 -0.60
CA HIS A 31 -5.22 -9.94 -0.10
C HIS A 31 -4.21 -10.58 0.85
N LEU A 32 -2.91 -10.46 0.57
CA LEU A 32 -1.85 -10.93 1.46
C LEU A 32 -1.85 -10.16 2.78
N ARG A 33 -1.93 -8.82 2.73
CA ARG A 33 -2.10 -8.00 3.94
C ARG A 33 -3.37 -8.37 4.73
N THR A 34 -4.45 -8.75 4.05
CA THR A 34 -5.67 -9.23 4.71
C THR A 34 -5.49 -10.59 5.37
N ARG A 35 -4.74 -11.50 4.74
CA ARG A 35 -4.42 -12.80 5.34
C ARG A 35 -3.54 -12.60 6.57
N PHE A 36 -2.54 -11.74 6.46
CA PHE A 36 -1.71 -11.32 7.58
C PHE A 36 -2.52 -10.78 8.77
N ASP A 37 -3.53 -9.93 8.57
CA ASP A 37 -4.37 -9.45 9.68
C ASP A 37 -5.04 -10.59 10.46
N GLN A 38 -5.28 -11.73 9.78
CA GLN A 38 -5.95 -12.90 10.35
C GLN A 38 -4.96 -13.91 10.94
N SER A 39 -3.79 -14.08 10.33
CA SER A 39 -2.81 -15.11 10.71
C SER A 39 -1.67 -14.58 11.57
N GLY A 40 -1.32 -13.30 11.43
CA GLY A 40 -0.10 -12.70 11.98
C GLY A 40 1.19 -13.10 11.25
N ASP A 41 1.09 -13.73 10.07
CA ASP A 41 2.26 -14.24 9.33
C ASP A 41 3.03 -13.10 8.62
N GLY A 42 4.16 -12.69 9.19
CA GLY A 42 4.98 -11.59 8.66
C GLY A 42 5.40 -11.74 7.20
N ASP A 43 5.56 -12.97 6.70
CA ASP A 43 5.95 -13.23 5.31
C ASP A 43 4.88 -12.71 4.33
N ASP A 44 3.61 -12.80 4.70
CA ASP A 44 2.51 -12.26 3.90
C ASP A 44 2.59 -10.74 3.77
N LEU A 45 2.93 -10.06 4.86
CA LEU A 45 3.01 -8.61 4.85
C LEU A 45 4.25 -8.14 4.08
N ASP A 46 5.38 -8.80 4.23
CA ASP A 46 6.58 -8.50 3.45
C ASP A 46 6.33 -8.70 1.95
N GLN A 47 5.64 -9.78 1.57
CA GLN A 47 5.23 -9.99 0.19
C GLN A 47 4.23 -8.93 -0.29
N ALA A 48 3.28 -8.51 0.55
CA ALA A 48 2.34 -7.45 0.24
C ALA A 48 3.05 -6.09 0.00
N ILE A 49 4.10 -5.79 0.75
CA ILE A 49 4.90 -4.58 0.56
C ILE A 49 5.67 -4.64 -0.75
N GLN A 50 6.34 -5.75 -1.05
CA GLN A 50 7.07 -5.92 -2.31
C GLN A 50 6.14 -5.77 -3.52
N LEU A 51 4.98 -6.41 -3.50
CA LEU A 51 4.01 -6.31 -4.59
C LEU A 51 3.41 -4.90 -4.71
N GLY A 52 3.21 -4.19 -3.59
CA GLY A 52 2.79 -2.80 -3.59
C GLY A 52 3.84 -1.87 -4.22
N GLN A 53 5.12 -2.10 -3.95
CA GLN A 53 6.24 -1.38 -4.58
C GLN A 53 6.29 -1.66 -6.09
N ASP A 54 6.18 -2.92 -6.50
CA ASP A 54 6.15 -3.29 -7.91
C ASP A 54 4.95 -2.66 -8.64
N ALA A 55 3.78 -2.63 -8.00
CA ALA A 55 2.60 -1.97 -8.55
C ALA A 55 2.82 -0.46 -8.73
N LEU A 56 3.44 0.20 -7.75
CA LEU A 56 3.76 1.63 -7.82
C LEU A 56 4.74 1.97 -8.94
N VAL A 57 5.74 1.12 -9.18
CA VAL A 57 6.67 1.27 -10.33
C VAL A 57 5.92 1.21 -11.66
N LEU A 58 4.86 0.40 -11.75
CA LEU A 58 4.04 0.26 -12.95
C LEU A 58 2.97 1.36 -13.10
N THR A 59 2.71 2.15 -12.06
CA THR A 59 1.77 3.27 -12.07
C THR A 59 2.54 4.58 -11.89
N PRO A 60 3.21 5.11 -12.93
CA PRO A 60 3.95 6.36 -12.80
C PRO A 60 3.02 7.55 -12.54
N PRO A 61 3.55 8.71 -12.11
CA PRO A 61 2.78 9.93 -11.96
C PRO A 61 1.93 10.26 -13.20
N GLY A 62 0.64 10.54 -12.99
CA GLY A 62 -0.35 10.73 -14.05
C GLY A 62 -1.14 9.47 -14.44
N HIS A 63 -0.72 8.28 -13.99
CA HIS A 63 -1.52 7.06 -14.13
C HIS A 63 -2.77 7.12 -13.23
N PRO A 64 -3.96 6.68 -13.68
CA PRO A 64 -5.19 6.73 -12.88
C PRO A 64 -5.08 6.05 -11.51
N ASP A 65 -4.36 4.93 -11.45
CA ASP A 65 -4.18 4.15 -10.23
C ASP A 65 -3.01 4.61 -9.34
N HIS A 66 -2.21 5.61 -9.75
CA HIS A 66 -0.99 6.00 -9.04
C HIS A 66 -1.27 6.38 -7.56
N THR A 67 -2.26 7.23 -7.33
CA THR A 67 -2.68 7.64 -5.98
C THR A 67 -3.12 6.45 -5.11
N THR A 68 -3.81 5.48 -5.72
CA THR A 68 -4.25 4.26 -5.03
C THR A 68 -3.05 3.38 -4.67
N SER A 69 -2.09 3.21 -5.58
CA SER A 69 -0.84 2.48 -5.32
C SER A 69 -0.04 3.10 -4.17
N LEU A 70 0.10 4.43 -4.13
CA LEU A 70 0.73 5.15 -3.02
C LEU A 70 0.01 4.88 -1.69
N SER A 71 -1.32 5.01 -1.69
CA SER A 71 -2.14 4.85 -0.48
C SER A 71 -2.09 3.43 0.09
N ASN A 72 -2.12 2.41 -0.79
CA ASN A 72 -2.04 1.01 -0.39
C ASN A 72 -0.66 0.67 0.19
N LEU A 73 0.41 1.09 -0.49
CA LEU A 73 1.77 0.85 -0.01
C LEU A 73 2.02 1.54 1.35
N ALA A 74 1.56 2.79 1.52
CA ALA A 74 1.62 3.49 2.80
C ALA A 74 0.91 2.71 3.91
N THR A 75 -0.26 2.14 3.61
CA THR A 75 -1.02 1.33 4.56
C THR A 75 -0.24 0.08 4.95
N HIS A 76 0.35 -0.66 4.00
CA HIS A 76 1.09 -1.89 4.29
C HIS A 76 2.33 -1.61 5.16
N LEU A 77 3.06 -0.54 4.87
CA LEU A 77 4.22 -0.11 5.67
C LEU A 77 3.81 0.31 7.09
N SER A 78 2.73 1.07 7.23
CA SER A 78 2.17 1.43 8.54
C SER A 78 1.76 0.19 9.35
N THR A 79 1.17 -0.81 8.68
CA THR A 79 0.86 -2.10 9.31
C THR A 79 2.12 -2.83 9.77
N ARG A 80 3.19 -2.86 8.97
CA ARG A 80 4.45 -3.55 9.35
C ARG A 80 5.11 -2.86 10.52
N PHE A 81 5.15 -1.54 10.48
CA PHE A 81 5.60 -0.73 11.60
C PHE A 81 4.88 -1.04 12.91
N ASN A 82 3.56 -1.20 12.90
CA ASN A 82 2.81 -1.54 14.11
C ASN A 82 3.22 -2.89 14.72
N GLN A 83 3.84 -3.77 13.93
CA GLN A 83 4.37 -5.04 14.42
C GLN A 83 5.85 -4.99 14.78
N SER A 84 6.68 -4.38 13.95
CA SER A 84 8.14 -4.41 14.07
C SER A 84 8.70 -3.23 14.86
N GLY A 85 7.99 -2.10 14.90
CA GLY A 85 8.49 -0.82 15.38
C GLY A 85 9.53 -0.17 14.47
N ASP A 86 9.72 -0.65 13.23
CA ASP A 86 10.73 -0.09 12.31
C ASP A 86 10.32 1.30 11.82
N ARG A 87 10.93 2.34 12.41
CA ARG A 87 10.65 3.74 12.08
C ARG A 87 10.82 4.08 10.60
N ASN A 88 11.67 3.35 9.86
CA ASN A 88 11.82 3.59 8.43
C ASN A 88 10.52 3.32 7.68
N ASP A 89 9.77 2.29 8.08
CA ASP A 89 8.47 1.96 7.48
C ASP A 89 7.46 3.08 7.74
N LEU A 90 7.42 3.62 8.97
CA LEU A 90 6.52 4.70 9.29
C LEU A 90 6.88 5.99 8.54
N ASP A 91 8.16 6.35 8.48
CA ASP A 91 8.61 7.54 7.75
C ASP A 91 8.28 7.41 6.25
N GLN A 92 8.48 6.22 5.67
CA GLN A 92 8.12 5.96 4.27
C GLN A 92 6.59 5.99 4.06
N ALA A 93 5.80 5.44 4.99
CA ALA A 93 4.33 5.50 4.92
C ALA A 93 3.82 6.95 4.95
N ILE A 94 4.40 7.80 5.81
CA ILE A 94 4.07 9.23 5.88
C ILE A 94 4.40 9.93 4.55
N GLN A 95 5.59 9.69 3.99
CA GLN A 95 5.99 10.30 2.72
C GLN A 95 5.02 9.93 1.59
N LEU A 96 4.69 8.64 1.46
CA LEU A 96 3.74 8.17 0.45
C LEU A 96 2.34 8.74 0.65
N GLY A 97 1.89 8.88 1.91
CA GLY A 97 0.62 9.52 2.25
C GLY A 97 0.58 11.01 1.89
N GLN A 98 1.70 11.72 2.09
CA GLN A 98 1.84 13.11 1.66
C GLN A 98 1.78 13.24 0.13
N ASP A 99 2.49 12.37 -0.59
CA ASP A 99 2.48 12.35 -2.06
C ASP A 99 1.06 12.08 -2.59
N ALA A 100 0.33 11.12 -2.01
CA ALA A 100 -1.07 10.86 -2.35
C ALA A 100 -1.99 12.06 -2.07
N LEU A 101 -1.74 12.81 -0.99
CA LEU A 101 -2.51 14.01 -0.65
C LEU A 101 -2.27 15.17 -1.63
N VAL A 102 -1.03 15.34 -2.09
CA VAL A 102 -0.68 16.34 -3.13
C VAL A 102 -1.44 16.05 -4.43
N LEU A 103 -1.59 14.77 -4.78
CA LEU A 103 -2.30 14.33 -5.98
C LEU A 103 -3.83 14.36 -5.85
N THR A 104 -4.37 14.59 -4.66
CA THR A 104 -5.82 14.61 -4.40
C THR A 104 -6.27 15.99 -3.89
N PRO A 105 -6.36 17.02 -4.78
CA PRO A 105 -6.73 18.37 -4.38
C PRO A 105 -8.15 18.46 -3.80
N PRO A 106 -8.52 19.57 -3.13
CA PRO A 106 -9.88 19.78 -2.63
C PRO A 106 -10.96 19.50 -3.69
N GLY A 107 -11.97 18.71 -3.32
CA GLY A 107 -13.02 18.23 -4.24
C GLY A 107 -12.71 16.92 -4.96
N HIS A 108 -11.48 16.41 -4.89
CA HIS A 108 -11.13 15.10 -5.45
C HIS A 108 -11.78 13.95 -4.63
N PRO A 109 -12.42 12.95 -5.26
CA PRO A 109 -13.11 11.86 -4.54
C PRO A 109 -12.21 11.08 -3.57
N GLY A 110 -10.95 10.85 -3.94
CA GLY A 110 -9.96 10.13 -3.13
C GLY A 110 -9.27 10.96 -2.04
N ARG A 111 -9.61 12.25 -1.88
CA ARG A 111 -8.93 13.12 -0.90
C ARG A 111 -9.20 12.70 0.53
N ALA A 112 -10.42 12.29 0.85
CA ALA A 112 -10.79 11.86 2.20
C ALA A 112 -9.94 10.68 2.65
N THR A 113 -9.79 9.66 1.81
CA THR A 113 -8.93 8.49 2.08
C THR A 113 -7.47 8.88 2.28
N SER A 114 -6.93 9.74 1.42
CA SER A 114 -5.53 10.20 1.52
C SER A 114 -5.28 10.95 2.85
N LEU A 115 -6.22 11.82 3.26
CA LEU A 115 -6.17 12.51 4.55
C LEU A 115 -6.23 11.54 5.72
N SER A 116 -7.19 10.60 5.71
CA SER A 116 -7.34 9.62 6.79
C SER A 116 -6.09 8.78 6.98
N ASN A 117 -5.52 8.25 5.89
CA ASN A 117 -4.31 7.42 5.96
C ASN A 117 -3.10 8.19 6.49
N LEU A 118 -2.89 9.42 5.99
CA LEU A 118 -1.79 10.28 6.46
C LEU A 118 -1.99 10.66 7.94
N ALA A 119 -3.22 10.99 8.34
CA ALA A 119 -3.53 11.31 9.74
C ALA A 119 -3.23 10.12 10.66
N THR A 120 -3.61 8.90 10.29
CA THR A 120 -3.27 7.69 11.04
C THR A 120 -1.76 7.55 11.22
N CYS A 121 -0.98 7.68 10.15
CA CYS A 121 0.48 7.57 10.25
C CYS A 121 1.10 8.67 11.14
N LEU A 122 0.61 9.91 11.03
CA LEU A 122 1.07 11.02 11.86
C LEU A 122 0.70 10.86 13.34
N SER A 123 -0.51 10.38 13.64
CA SER A 123 -0.93 10.05 15.01
C SER A 123 -0.06 8.96 15.60
N THR A 124 0.18 7.89 14.85
CA THR A 124 1.08 6.81 15.25
C THR A 124 2.50 7.32 15.52
N ARG A 125 3.02 8.26 14.72
CA ARG A 125 4.32 8.91 14.97
C ARG A 125 4.32 9.67 16.29
N PHE A 126 3.29 10.49 16.51
CA PHE A 126 3.13 11.29 17.72
C PHE A 126 3.14 10.41 18.97
N ASP A 127 2.34 9.34 18.98
CA ASP A 127 2.25 8.37 20.08
C ASP A 127 3.61 7.71 20.40
N GLN A 128 4.47 7.53 19.40
CA GLN A 128 5.81 6.96 19.59
C GLN A 128 6.89 7.97 19.98
N SER A 129 6.76 9.23 19.57
CA SER A 129 7.70 10.29 19.95
C SER A 129 7.41 10.87 21.33
N GLY A 130 6.20 10.71 21.86
CA GLY A 130 5.85 11.10 23.23
C GLY A 130 5.84 12.60 23.50
N ASP A 131 5.73 13.43 22.47
CA ASP A 131 5.34 14.85 22.58
C ASP A 131 3.81 14.97 22.53
#